data_AF-A0A2R2MJ21-F1
#
_entry.id   AF-A0A2R2MJ21-F1
#
_cell.length_a   1.000
_cell.length_b   1.000
_cell.length_c   1.000
_cell.angle_alpha   90.00
_cell.angle_beta   90.00
_cell.angle_gamma   90.00
#
_symmetry.space_group_name_H-M   'P 1'
#
loop_
_entity.id
_entity.type
_entity.pdbx_description
1 polymer ?
#
loop_
_entity_poly.entity_id
_entity_poly.type
_entity_poly.pdbx_seq_one_letter_code
_entity_poly.pdbx_strand_id
1 'polypeptide(L)'
;MHRWLKWYHGLFRQDACEARQISRDIAYRQIFVYTYEGNWNLDIQNFARFKEHHSCAGRKDNESIVAQGRKRIKIFEEHFGMKLPALTDQDLLDGKVPLLGGKLSFHPYHINPAAKCRVILDSNRHESRAYKNVPVSDAGWMVEALQTVNVSGPGFSGILMPGSAIFQGEFLFYTSRENPHGGKVLIQYESKTPSYVIENGRLFLWNPELFHPVYGKGRDAHVSELDPVTGRFSAREVLTFSPDA
;
A
#
# COMPACT_ATOMS: atom_id res chain seq x y z
N MET A 1 -42.30 -11.43 7.54
CA MET A 1 -42.24 -12.76 8.17
C MET A 1 -41.22 -13.59 7.42
N HIS A 2 -40.23 -14.12 8.14
CA HIS A 2 -39.05 -14.83 7.65
C HIS A 2 -39.36 -16.09 6.83
N ARG A 3 -38.51 -16.40 5.84
CA ARG A 3 -37.83 -17.72 5.76
C ARG A 3 -36.69 -17.78 4.74
N TRP A 4 -35.48 -17.49 5.25
CA TRP A 4 -34.29 -18.34 5.19
C TRP A 4 -34.06 -19.17 3.91
N LEU A 5 -33.14 -18.67 3.07
CA LEU A 5 -32.33 -19.47 2.15
C LEU A 5 -31.51 -20.49 2.95
N LYS A 6 -31.92 -21.76 2.85
CA LYS A 6 -31.11 -22.93 3.21
C LYS A 6 -29.95 -23.05 2.21
N TRP A 7 -28.79 -22.52 2.58
CA TRP A 7 -27.49 -22.94 2.02
C TRP A 7 -26.69 -23.64 3.10
N TYR A 8 -27.09 -24.88 3.39
CA TYR A 8 -26.28 -25.85 4.14
C TYR A 8 -26.59 -27.21 3.53
N HIS A 9 -25.67 -27.69 2.68
CA HIS A 9 -25.36 -29.10 2.39
C HIS A 9 -24.46 -29.21 1.13
N GLY A 10 -23.43 -28.36 1.05
CA GLY A 10 -22.40 -28.44 0.00
C GLY A 10 -20.96 -28.27 0.51
N LEU A 11 -20.75 -28.14 1.82
CA LEU A 11 -19.42 -27.94 2.44
C LEU A 11 -18.71 -29.24 2.84
N PHE A 12 -19.26 -30.39 2.46
CA PHE A 12 -18.64 -31.68 2.75
C PHE A 12 -18.49 -32.47 1.45
N ARG A 13 -17.27 -32.42 0.92
CA ARG A 13 -16.75 -33.16 -0.25
C ARG A 13 -17.28 -32.71 -1.61
N GLN A 14 -16.62 -31.71 -2.18
CA GLN A 14 -16.44 -31.64 -3.61
C GLN A 14 -14.94 -31.61 -3.87
N ASP A 15 -14.49 -32.69 -4.51
CA ASP A 15 -13.26 -32.83 -5.29
C ASP A 15 -12.41 -31.56 -5.26
N ALA A 16 -11.52 -31.51 -4.27
CA ALA A 16 -10.34 -30.69 -4.41
C ALA A 16 -9.70 -31.16 -5.71
N CYS A 17 -9.81 -30.35 -6.76
CA CYS A 17 -8.87 -30.45 -7.84
C CYS A 17 -7.52 -30.27 -7.15
N GLU A 18 -6.84 -31.38 -6.86
CA GLU A 18 -5.40 -31.41 -6.64
C GLU A 18 -4.78 -31.03 -8.00
N ALA A 19 -5.01 -29.78 -8.42
CA ALA A 19 -4.12 -29.12 -9.35
C ALA A 19 -2.76 -29.31 -8.71
N ARG A 20 -1.95 -30.20 -9.30
CA ARG A 20 -0.65 -30.64 -8.79
C ARG A 20 -0.05 -29.49 -8.00
N GLN A 21 0.00 -29.65 -6.68
CA GLN A 21 0.51 -28.63 -5.79
C GLN A 21 1.83 -28.18 -6.38
N ILE A 22 1.91 -26.91 -6.82
CA ILE A 22 3.19 -26.30 -7.19
C ILE A 22 4.11 -26.62 -6.01
N SER A 23 5.30 -27.17 -6.31
CA SER A 23 6.24 -27.77 -5.34
C SER A 23 6.12 -27.19 -3.93
N ARG A 24 6.15 -28.07 -2.90
CA ARG A 24 6.26 -27.67 -1.48
C ARG A 24 7.47 -26.78 -1.19
N ASP A 25 8.36 -26.56 -2.16
CA ASP A 25 9.31 -25.45 -2.20
C ASP A 25 8.60 -24.08 -2.35
N ILE A 26 7.58 -23.80 -1.54
CA ILE A 26 6.94 -22.48 -1.55
C ILE A 26 7.97 -21.48 -1.02
N ALA A 27 8.56 -20.75 -1.97
CA ALA A 27 9.67 -19.82 -1.86
C ALA A 27 9.33 -18.51 -1.12
N TYR A 28 8.37 -18.54 -0.19
CA TYR A 28 7.91 -17.36 0.54
C TYR A 28 7.85 -17.60 2.05
N ARG A 29 8.50 -16.71 2.80
CA ARG A 29 8.41 -16.63 4.28
C ARG A 29 7.02 -16.19 4.71
N GLN A 30 6.41 -15.25 3.98
CA GLN A 30 5.09 -14.71 4.28
C GLN A 30 4.43 -14.16 3.01
N ILE A 31 3.12 -14.35 2.91
CA ILE A 31 2.25 -13.77 1.89
C ILE A 31 1.08 -13.10 2.60
N PHE A 32 0.67 -11.93 2.10
CA PHE A 32 -0.60 -11.30 2.43
C PHE A 32 -1.37 -10.98 1.15
N VAL A 33 -2.69 -11.16 1.18
CA VAL A 33 -3.58 -10.73 0.10
C VAL A 33 -4.51 -9.67 0.64
N TYR A 34 -4.46 -8.50 0.02
CA TYR A 34 -5.37 -7.41 0.32
C TYR A 34 -6.43 -7.27 -0.77
N THR A 35 -7.55 -6.68 -0.38
CA THR A 35 -8.59 -6.21 -1.28
C THR A 35 -8.87 -4.75 -1.02
N TYR A 36 -9.14 -4.02 -2.10
CA TYR A 36 -9.61 -2.65 -2.03
C TYR A 36 -10.93 -2.55 -2.80
N GLU A 37 -11.88 -1.81 -2.24
CA GLU A 37 -13.13 -1.46 -2.91
C GLU A 37 -13.53 -0.04 -2.49
N GLY A 38 -14.06 0.76 -3.42
CA GLY A 38 -14.52 2.10 -3.09
C GLY A 38 -14.58 3.05 -4.29
N ASN A 39 -14.42 4.34 -4.01
CA ASN A 39 -14.29 5.39 -5.02
C ASN A 39 -12.83 5.84 -5.14
N TRP A 40 -12.44 6.23 -6.34
CA TRP A 40 -11.13 6.71 -6.74
C TRP A 40 -10.86 8.09 -6.17
N ASN A 41 -10.52 8.08 -4.88
CA ASN A 41 -9.91 9.16 -4.13
C ASN A 41 -9.14 8.47 -3.00
N LEU A 42 -8.19 7.62 -3.40
CA LEU A 42 -7.50 6.66 -2.53
C LEU A 42 -6.72 7.36 -1.44
N ASP A 43 -6.13 8.51 -1.72
CA ASP A 43 -5.21 9.18 -0.82
C ASP A 43 -5.77 10.55 -0.41
N ILE A 44 -5.83 10.79 0.89
CA ILE A 44 -6.28 12.06 1.45
C ILE A 44 -5.21 12.67 2.34
N GLN A 45 -5.10 14.00 2.29
CA GLN A 45 -4.38 14.76 3.30
C GLN A 45 -5.28 14.91 4.52
N ASN A 46 -4.97 14.16 5.57
CA ASN A 46 -5.70 14.21 6.83
C ASN A 46 -4.72 14.03 7.99
N PHE A 47 -4.24 15.15 8.54
CA PHE A 47 -3.26 15.14 9.62
C PHE A 47 -3.66 14.27 10.81
N ALA A 48 -4.93 14.32 11.22
CA ALA A 48 -5.40 13.54 12.38
C ALA A 48 -5.23 12.03 12.16
N ARG A 49 -5.63 11.52 10.98
CA ARG A 49 -5.50 10.09 10.63
C ARG A 49 -4.05 9.70 10.35
N PHE A 50 -3.30 10.56 9.68
CA PHE A 50 -1.87 10.39 9.44
C PHE A 50 -1.12 10.24 10.77
N LYS A 51 -1.39 11.15 11.73
CA LYS A 51 -0.84 11.09 13.08
C LYS A 51 -1.29 9.83 13.83
N GLU A 52 -2.57 9.49 13.77
CA GLU A 52 -3.11 8.28 14.41
C GLU A 52 -2.42 7.01 13.89
N HIS A 53 -2.26 6.88 12.57
CA HIS A 53 -1.52 5.77 11.95
C HIS A 53 -0.10 5.70 12.55
N HIS A 54 0.64 6.80 12.54
CA HIS A 54 2.01 6.80 13.01
C HIS A 54 2.11 6.54 14.52
N SER A 55 1.16 7.02 15.32
CA SER A 55 1.05 6.65 16.74
C SER A 55 0.85 5.16 16.94
N CYS A 56 -0.05 4.53 16.16
CA CYS A 56 -0.27 3.08 16.22
C CYS A 56 0.94 2.28 15.73
N ALA A 57 1.71 2.82 14.79
CA ALA A 57 2.99 2.27 14.35
C ALA A 57 4.09 2.37 15.43
N GLY A 58 3.89 3.15 16.50
CA GLY A 58 4.78 3.24 17.67
C GLY A 58 5.56 4.54 17.78
N ARG A 59 5.28 5.55 16.94
CA ARG A 59 5.85 6.90 17.06
C ARG A 59 5.11 7.67 18.15
N LYS A 60 5.86 8.30 19.07
CA LYS A 60 5.31 8.84 20.31
C LYS A 60 4.89 10.31 20.21
N ASP A 61 5.46 11.02 19.23
CA ASP A 61 5.41 12.47 19.11
C ASP A 61 5.59 12.90 17.65
N ASN A 62 5.47 14.20 17.37
CA ASN A 62 5.61 14.73 16.02
C ASN A 62 7.06 14.62 15.53
N GLU A 63 8.04 14.77 16.42
CA GLU A 63 9.47 14.70 16.14
C GLU A 63 9.87 13.32 15.58
N SER A 64 9.34 12.23 16.16
CA SER A 64 9.57 10.87 15.68
C SER A 64 8.88 10.57 14.35
N ILE A 65 7.77 11.24 14.03
CA ILE A 65 7.12 11.19 12.71
C ILE A 65 7.99 11.91 11.68
N VAL A 66 8.39 13.15 11.99
CA VAL A 66 9.28 13.98 11.16
C VAL A 66 10.59 13.24 10.88
N ALA A 67 11.21 12.64 11.90
CA ALA A 67 12.45 11.90 11.73
C ALA A 67 12.29 10.70 10.79
N GLN A 68 11.14 10.01 10.81
CA GLN A 68 10.86 8.96 9.83
C GLN A 68 10.64 9.56 8.43
N GLY A 69 9.86 10.63 8.32
CA GLY A 69 9.61 11.33 7.05
C GLY A 69 10.92 11.72 6.39
N ARG A 70 11.82 12.37 7.13
CA ARG A 70 13.16 12.77 6.65
C ARG A 70 14.01 11.59 6.16
N LYS A 71 13.84 10.38 6.71
CA LYS A 71 14.53 9.18 6.19
C LYS A 71 13.93 8.74 4.86
N ARG A 72 12.60 8.68 4.79
CA ARG A 72 11.87 8.16 3.62
C ARG A 72 11.93 9.09 2.42
N ILE A 73 11.86 10.40 2.61
CA ILE A 73 11.86 11.35 1.49
C ILE A 73 13.19 11.41 0.74
N LYS A 74 14.29 10.92 1.34
CA LYS A 74 15.60 10.86 0.69
C LYS A 74 15.57 10.10 -0.62
N ILE A 75 14.72 9.09 -0.73
CA ILE A 75 14.58 8.31 -1.97
C ILE A 75 14.13 9.19 -3.15
N PHE A 76 13.33 10.23 -2.92
CA PHE A 76 12.91 11.15 -3.98
C PHE A 76 14.12 11.89 -4.57
N GLU A 77 15.07 12.29 -3.73
CA GLU A 77 16.32 12.93 -4.13
C GLU A 77 17.32 11.92 -4.71
N GLU A 78 17.63 10.87 -3.95
CA GLU A 78 18.71 9.91 -4.21
C GLU A 78 18.38 8.93 -5.35
N HIS A 79 17.11 8.55 -5.52
CA HIS A 79 16.69 7.58 -6.54
C HIS A 79 16.11 8.27 -7.78
N PHE A 80 15.25 9.27 -7.58
CA PHE A 80 14.53 9.95 -8.67
C PHE A 80 15.16 11.29 -9.09
N GLY A 81 16.19 11.77 -8.40
CA GLY A 81 16.86 13.03 -8.74
C GLY A 81 15.98 14.28 -8.53
N MET A 82 14.90 14.16 -7.75
CA MET A 82 13.99 15.28 -7.49
C MET A 82 14.61 16.20 -6.45
N LYS A 83 14.88 17.46 -6.80
CA LYS A 83 15.30 18.46 -5.81
C LYS A 83 14.13 18.85 -4.94
N LEU A 84 14.08 18.38 -3.69
CA LEU A 84 13.11 18.86 -2.73
C LEU A 84 13.60 20.22 -2.19
N PRO A 85 12.73 21.24 -2.09
CA PRO A 85 13.06 22.43 -1.31
C PRO A 85 13.30 21.99 0.14
N ALA A 86 13.91 22.84 0.95
CA ALA A 86 14.09 22.56 2.37
C ALA A 86 12.71 22.41 3.05
N LEU A 87 12.22 21.17 3.16
CA LEU A 87 10.93 20.85 3.76
C LEU A 87 11.01 21.12 5.26
N THR A 88 10.05 21.90 5.75
CA THR A 88 9.86 22.16 7.17
C THR A 88 9.30 20.91 7.86
N ASP A 89 9.37 20.88 9.18
CA ASP A 89 8.75 19.81 9.97
C ASP A 89 7.23 19.79 9.78
N GLN A 90 6.61 20.96 9.62
CA GLN A 90 5.18 21.05 9.33
C GLN A 90 4.82 20.49 7.96
N ASP A 91 5.70 20.66 6.96
CA ASP A 91 5.48 20.11 5.62
C ASP A 91 5.41 18.58 5.64
N LEU A 92 6.22 17.95 6.48
CA LEU A 92 6.24 16.50 6.68
C LEU A 92 5.02 15.98 7.47
N LEU A 93 4.28 16.84 8.16
CA LEU A 93 3.15 16.46 8.99
C LEU A 93 1.80 16.70 8.31
N ASP A 94 1.63 17.85 7.66
CA ASP A 94 0.37 18.27 7.04
C ASP A 94 0.58 19.21 5.84
N GLY A 95 1.77 19.17 5.22
CA GLY A 95 2.11 20.08 4.13
C GLY A 95 1.51 19.68 2.78
N LYS A 96 1.29 20.68 1.92
CA LYS A 96 1.16 20.47 0.48
C LYS A 96 2.13 21.38 -0.24
N VAL A 97 3.31 20.84 -0.58
CA VAL A 97 4.44 21.60 -1.07
C VAL A 97 4.57 21.45 -2.59
N PRO A 98 4.38 22.52 -3.38
CA PRO A 98 4.63 22.47 -4.81
C PRO A 98 6.12 22.32 -5.09
N LEU A 99 6.48 21.41 -6.00
CA LEU A 99 7.85 21.20 -6.47
C LEU A 99 7.94 21.51 -7.96
N LEU A 100 9.15 21.80 -8.44
CA LEU A 100 9.44 22.02 -9.87
C LEU A 100 8.47 23.02 -10.54
N GLY A 101 8.22 24.15 -9.88
CA GLY A 101 7.29 25.18 -10.37
C GLY A 101 5.82 24.76 -10.34
N GLY A 102 5.44 23.84 -9.44
CA GLY A 102 4.07 23.37 -9.27
C GLY A 102 3.68 22.20 -10.18
N LYS A 103 4.64 21.59 -10.89
CA LYS A 103 4.38 20.42 -11.73
C LYS A 103 4.29 19.12 -10.95
N LEU A 104 4.96 19.07 -9.79
CA LEU A 104 4.84 18.00 -8.81
C LEU A 104 4.34 18.60 -7.49
N SER A 105 3.77 17.76 -6.64
CA SER A 105 3.29 18.14 -5.32
C SER A 105 3.74 17.09 -4.31
N PHE A 106 4.46 17.53 -3.27
CA PHE A 106 4.82 16.71 -2.14
C PHE A 106 3.80 16.88 -1.03
N HIS A 107 3.38 15.79 -0.40
CA HIS A 107 2.56 15.84 0.80
C HIS A 107 2.54 14.51 1.57
N PRO A 108 2.23 14.54 2.89
CA PRO A 108 1.83 13.35 3.59
C PRO A 108 0.46 12.88 3.09
N TYR A 109 0.17 11.60 3.28
CA TYR A 109 -1.12 11.03 2.91
C TYR A 109 -1.55 9.94 3.88
N HIS A 110 -2.85 9.68 3.87
CA HIS A 110 -3.48 8.53 4.50
C HIS A 110 -4.47 7.95 3.51
N ILE A 111 -4.58 6.63 3.46
CA ILE A 111 -5.59 5.99 2.62
C ILE A 111 -6.98 6.38 3.10
N ASN A 112 -7.78 6.87 2.16
CA ASN A 112 -9.15 7.26 2.39
C ASN A 112 -9.93 6.07 2.96
N PRO A 113 -10.54 6.19 4.15
CA PRO A 113 -11.32 5.11 4.75
C PRO A 113 -12.53 4.67 3.91
N ALA A 114 -12.96 5.50 2.95
CA ALA A 114 -13.97 5.11 1.96
C ALA A 114 -13.46 4.05 0.98
N ALA A 115 -12.14 3.98 0.76
CA ALA A 115 -11.45 2.85 0.15
C ALA A 115 -11.27 1.78 1.23
N LYS A 116 -12.14 0.76 1.21
CA LYS A 116 -12.16 -0.28 2.23
C LYS A 116 -11.02 -1.27 2.01
N CYS A 117 -9.79 -0.86 2.33
CA CYS A 117 -8.63 -1.73 2.28
C CYS A 117 -8.64 -2.74 3.42
N ARG A 118 -8.50 -4.03 3.07
CA ARG A 118 -8.61 -5.15 4.00
C ARG A 118 -7.63 -6.25 3.66
N VAL A 119 -7.06 -6.88 4.68
CA VAL A 119 -6.41 -8.18 4.55
C VAL A 119 -7.49 -9.27 4.55
N ILE A 120 -7.48 -10.13 3.54
CA ILE A 120 -8.41 -11.26 3.42
C ILE A 120 -7.72 -12.61 3.56
N LEU A 121 -6.40 -12.65 3.40
CA LEU A 121 -5.61 -13.85 3.56
C LEU A 121 -4.20 -13.51 4.06
N ASP A 122 -3.71 -14.28 5.02
CA ASP A 122 -2.28 -14.45 5.25
C ASP A 122 -1.88 -15.91 5.01
N SER A 123 -0.65 -16.12 4.59
CA SER A 123 -0.07 -17.45 4.50
C SER A 123 1.42 -17.43 4.74
N ASN A 124 1.92 -18.46 5.41
CA ASN A 124 3.33 -18.77 5.52
C ASN A 124 3.56 -20.24 5.13
N ARG A 125 4.78 -20.74 5.33
CA ARG A 125 5.15 -22.13 5.01
C ARG A 125 4.40 -23.21 5.80
N HIS A 126 3.79 -22.85 6.92
CA HIS A 126 3.18 -23.79 7.86
C HIS A 126 1.66 -23.71 7.88
N GLU A 127 1.09 -22.54 7.65
CA GLU A 127 -0.34 -22.31 7.72
C GLU A 127 -0.81 -21.18 6.80
N SER A 128 -2.12 -21.20 6.52
CA SER A 128 -2.83 -20.11 5.85
C SER A 128 -4.07 -19.75 6.66
N ARG A 129 -4.36 -18.46 6.76
CA ARG A 129 -5.51 -17.92 7.48
C ARG A 129 -6.30 -16.99 6.57
N ALA A 130 -7.60 -17.25 6.45
CA ALA A 130 -8.52 -16.35 5.76
C ALA A 130 -9.22 -15.44 6.78
N TYR A 131 -9.31 -14.17 6.44
CA TYR A 131 -9.94 -13.12 7.24
C TYR A 131 -11.21 -12.63 6.55
N LYS A 132 -12.22 -12.26 7.35
CA LYS A 132 -13.44 -11.63 6.84
C LYS A 132 -13.22 -10.15 6.55
N ASN A 133 -12.58 -9.43 7.47
CA ASN A 133 -12.44 -7.98 7.41
C ASN A 133 -11.38 -7.46 8.39
N VAL A 134 -10.10 -7.79 8.17
CA VAL A 134 -9.00 -7.15 8.90
C VAL A 134 -8.68 -5.81 8.20
N PRO A 135 -9.02 -4.65 8.78
CA PRO A 135 -8.83 -3.37 8.11
C PRO A 135 -7.35 -3.00 8.06
N VAL A 136 -6.93 -2.41 6.94
CA VAL A 136 -5.58 -1.90 6.76
C VAL A 136 -5.61 -0.38 6.86
N SER A 137 -4.67 0.17 7.63
CA SER A 137 -4.31 1.57 7.59
C SER A 137 -3.05 1.71 6.75
N ASP A 138 -3.07 2.62 5.79
CA ASP A 138 -1.92 2.95 4.94
C ASP A 138 -1.66 4.45 5.05
N ALA A 139 -0.41 4.81 5.34
CA ALA A 139 0.00 6.20 5.48
C ALA A 139 1.47 6.39 5.12
N GLY A 140 1.79 7.59 4.66
CA GLY A 140 3.17 7.94 4.38
C GLY A 140 3.30 9.31 3.73
N TRP A 141 4.29 9.42 2.87
CA TRP A 141 4.60 10.60 2.09
C TRP A 141 4.61 10.25 0.62
N MET A 142 4.11 11.16 -0.21
CA MET A 142 4.07 10.96 -1.64
C MET A 142 4.52 12.20 -2.40
N VAL A 143 4.99 11.96 -3.62
CA VAL A 143 5.11 12.99 -4.66
C VAL A 143 4.14 12.63 -5.77
N GLU A 144 3.15 13.48 -6.01
CA GLU A 144 2.20 13.36 -7.11
C GLU A 144 2.63 14.24 -8.30
N ALA A 145 2.46 13.72 -9.52
CA ALA A 145 2.65 14.48 -10.74
C ALA A 145 1.33 15.15 -11.15
N LEU A 146 1.33 16.49 -11.17
CA LEU A 146 0.20 17.31 -11.60
C LEU A 146 0.28 17.64 -13.10
N GLN A 147 1.49 17.63 -13.64
CA GLN A 147 1.79 17.83 -15.06
C GLN A 147 2.84 16.82 -15.51
N THR A 148 2.98 16.67 -16.82
CA THR A 148 4.07 15.86 -17.39
C THR A 148 5.43 16.44 -17.00
N VAL A 149 6.28 15.62 -16.39
CA VAL A 149 7.63 15.98 -15.95
C VAL A 149 8.61 14.89 -16.36
N ASN A 150 9.76 15.29 -16.90
CA ASN A 150 10.89 14.37 -17.06
C ASN A 150 11.73 14.39 -15.78
N VAL A 151 11.94 13.22 -15.17
CA VAL A 151 12.81 13.04 -14.01
C VAL A 151 14.04 12.26 -14.43
N SER A 152 15.19 12.66 -13.89
CA SER A 152 16.49 12.07 -14.22
C SER A 152 17.24 11.82 -12.93
N GLY A 153 16.95 10.68 -12.31
CA GLY A 153 17.59 10.21 -11.09
C GLY A 153 18.57 9.07 -11.34
N PRO A 154 19.48 8.81 -10.38
CA PRO A 154 20.42 7.69 -10.43
C PRO A 154 19.75 6.31 -10.54
N GLY A 155 18.57 6.14 -9.92
CA GLY A 155 17.86 4.87 -9.88
C GLY A 155 16.67 4.78 -10.83
N PHE A 156 16.08 5.92 -11.20
CA PHE A 156 15.01 6.00 -12.18
C PHE A 156 15.18 7.23 -13.06
N SER A 157 15.08 7.04 -14.38
CA SER A 157 15.02 8.12 -15.37
C SER A 157 13.86 7.86 -16.30
N GLY A 158 12.98 8.84 -16.47
CA GLY A 158 11.76 8.66 -17.25
C GLY A 158 10.74 9.79 -17.08
N ILE A 159 9.58 9.60 -17.68
CA ILE A 159 8.49 10.58 -17.67
C ILE A 159 7.48 10.22 -16.59
N LEU A 160 7.15 11.18 -15.73
CA LEU A 160 5.99 11.13 -14.86
C LEU A 160 4.83 11.83 -15.58
N MET A 161 3.74 11.08 -15.80
CA MET A 161 2.51 11.62 -16.38
C MET A 161 1.61 12.18 -15.28
N PRO A 162 0.68 13.10 -15.59
CA PRO A 162 -0.31 13.54 -14.63
C PRO A 162 -1.05 12.35 -14.00
N GLY A 163 -1.18 12.35 -12.68
CA GLY A 163 -1.81 11.27 -11.91
C GLY A 163 -0.87 10.13 -11.51
N SER A 164 0.38 10.10 -12.00
CA SER A 164 1.41 9.24 -11.42
C SER A 164 1.81 9.74 -10.04
N ALA A 165 2.11 8.82 -9.13
CA ALA A 165 2.59 9.14 -7.79
C ALA A 165 3.72 8.21 -7.36
N ILE A 166 4.60 8.69 -6.51
CA ILE A 166 5.67 7.90 -5.89
C ILE A 166 5.40 7.88 -4.40
N PHE A 167 5.17 6.69 -3.85
CA PHE A 167 4.72 6.50 -2.48
C PHE A 167 5.82 5.95 -1.57
N GLN A 168 5.93 6.52 -0.37
CA GLN A 168 6.86 6.09 0.67
C GLN A 168 6.12 6.02 2.01
N GLY A 169 5.91 4.82 2.54
CA GLY A 169 5.04 4.70 3.70
C GLY A 169 4.95 3.29 4.26
N GLU A 170 3.83 3.04 4.93
CA GLU A 170 3.64 1.86 5.76
C GLU A 170 2.21 1.34 5.70
N PHE A 171 2.07 0.02 5.55
CA PHE A 171 0.84 -0.69 5.86
C PHE A 171 0.83 -1.11 7.33
N LEU A 172 -0.28 -0.86 8.00
CA LEU A 172 -0.51 -1.22 9.39
C LEU A 172 -1.85 -1.92 9.55
N PHE A 173 -1.84 -3.13 10.11
CA PHE A 173 -3.06 -3.89 10.41
C PHE A 173 -2.89 -4.79 11.63
N TYR A 174 -4.01 -5.23 12.19
CA TYR A 174 -4.05 -6.04 13.41
C TYR A 174 -4.81 -7.34 13.15
N THR A 175 -4.09 -8.43 12.91
CA THR A 175 -4.69 -9.75 12.68
C THR A 175 -5.28 -10.35 13.96
N SER A 176 -4.85 -9.86 15.14
CA SER A 176 -5.37 -10.31 16.44
C SER A 176 -6.88 -10.14 16.63
N ARG A 177 -7.52 -9.27 15.83
CA ARG A 177 -8.98 -9.04 15.85
C ARG A 177 -9.79 -10.23 15.34
N GLU A 178 -9.20 -11.03 14.45
CA GLU A 178 -9.85 -12.19 13.82
C GLU A 178 -9.10 -13.50 14.04
N ASN A 179 -7.86 -13.43 14.54
CA ASN A 179 -7.03 -14.57 14.89
C ASN A 179 -6.42 -14.35 16.28
N PRO A 180 -6.76 -15.13 17.33
CA PRO A 180 -6.25 -14.91 18.69
C PRO A 180 -4.73 -15.06 18.82
N HIS A 181 -4.06 -15.72 17.87
CA HIS A 181 -2.60 -15.85 17.80
C HIS A 181 -1.94 -14.77 16.93
N GLY A 182 -2.75 -13.88 16.34
CA GLY A 182 -2.30 -12.80 15.49
C GLY A 182 -1.71 -11.64 16.28
N GLY A 183 -1.32 -10.58 15.57
CA GLY A 183 -0.67 -9.42 16.16
C GLY A 183 -0.76 -8.19 15.28
N LYS A 184 0.00 -7.17 15.66
CA LYS A 184 0.21 -5.98 14.85
C LYS A 184 1.23 -6.30 13.76
N VAL A 185 0.87 -6.05 12.50
CA VAL A 185 1.77 -6.15 11.36
C VAL A 185 2.02 -4.74 10.84
N LEU A 186 3.29 -4.37 10.70
CA LEU A 186 3.73 -3.09 10.17
C LEU A 186 4.73 -3.33 9.04
N ILE A 187 4.27 -3.19 7.79
CA ILE A 187 5.08 -3.39 6.60
C ILE A 187 5.44 -2.03 6.05
N GLN A 188 6.74 -1.78 5.88
CA GLN A 188 7.23 -0.58 5.22
C GLN A 188 7.28 -0.83 3.72
N TYR A 189 6.94 0.18 2.92
CA TYR A 189 7.12 0.12 1.48
C TYR A 189 7.87 1.34 0.94
N GLU A 190 8.58 1.11 -0.17
CA GLU A 190 9.30 2.13 -0.92
C GLU A 190 9.06 1.99 -2.42
N SER A 191 8.46 3.00 -3.04
CA SER A 191 8.27 3.03 -4.49
C SER A 191 9.57 3.43 -5.18
N LYS A 192 10.21 2.49 -5.89
CA LYS A 192 11.35 2.75 -6.79
C LYS A 192 10.94 2.99 -8.24
N THR A 193 9.66 2.74 -8.54
CA THR A 193 9.02 3.17 -9.79
C THR A 193 7.74 3.92 -9.41
N PRO A 194 7.31 4.91 -10.21
CA PRO A 194 6.06 5.60 -9.96
C PRO A 194 4.88 4.65 -10.21
N SER A 195 3.74 4.95 -9.61
CA SER A 195 2.48 4.36 -10.00
C SER A 195 2.03 4.88 -11.37
N TYR A 196 1.30 4.04 -12.08
CA TYR A 196 0.78 4.36 -13.41
C TYR A 196 -0.70 4.11 -13.48
N VAL A 197 -1.41 5.06 -14.07
CA VAL A 197 -2.76 4.84 -14.58
C VAL A 197 -2.64 4.62 -16.10
N ILE A 198 -3.03 3.45 -16.56
CA ILE A 198 -2.95 3.03 -17.97
C ILE A 198 -4.35 2.72 -18.53
N GLU A 199 -4.42 2.33 -19.79
CA GLU A 199 -5.67 1.92 -20.46
C GLU A 199 -6.79 2.97 -20.34
N ASN A 200 -6.48 4.22 -20.66
CA ASN A 200 -7.42 5.36 -20.60
C ASN A 200 -8.06 5.57 -19.22
N GLY A 201 -7.32 5.36 -18.13
CA GLY A 201 -7.84 5.59 -16.78
C GLY A 201 -8.36 4.33 -16.08
N ARG A 202 -8.30 3.16 -16.73
CA ARG A 202 -8.96 1.94 -16.23
C ARG A 202 -8.12 1.09 -15.31
N LEU A 203 -6.80 1.11 -15.44
CA LEU A 203 -5.93 0.26 -14.64
C LEU A 203 -4.94 1.11 -13.90
N PHE A 204 -4.84 0.90 -12.59
CA PHE A 204 -3.75 1.46 -11.80
C PHE A 204 -2.82 0.35 -11.33
N LEU A 205 -1.53 0.58 -11.56
CA LEU A 205 -0.44 -0.33 -11.24
C LEU A 205 0.50 0.33 -10.25
N TRP A 206 0.84 -0.41 -9.20
CA TRP A 206 1.81 0.00 -8.19
C TRP A 206 2.55 -1.23 -7.67
N ASN A 207 3.88 -1.16 -7.64
CA ASN A 207 4.74 -2.30 -7.30
C ASN A 207 5.93 -1.84 -6.43
N PRO A 208 5.69 -1.40 -5.19
CA PRO A 208 6.76 -0.97 -4.31
C PRO A 208 7.60 -2.16 -3.80
N GLU A 209 8.82 -1.87 -3.36
CA GLU A 209 9.59 -2.80 -2.53
C GLU A 209 9.04 -2.77 -1.10
N LEU A 210 9.01 -3.93 -0.44
CA LEU A 210 8.52 -4.06 0.93
C LEU A 210 9.64 -4.41 1.91
N PHE A 211 9.48 -4.02 3.16
CA PHE A 211 10.39 -4.33 4.25
C PHE A 211 9.62 -4.64 5.53
N HIS A 212 9.95 -5.77 6.16
CA HIS A 212 9.41 -6.16 7.45
C HIS A 212 10.52 -6.72 8.35
N PRO A 213 10.64 -6.33 9.63
CA PRO A 213 11.74 -6.76 10.51
C PRO A 213 11.87 -8.28 10.66
N VAL A 214 10.76 -9.02 10.54
CA VAL A 214 10.74 -10.49 10.69
C VAL A 214 10.76 -11.20 9.34
N TYR A 215 10.10 -10.64 8.32
CA TYR A 215 9.92 -11.34 7.05
C TYR A 215 11.04 -11.02 6.05
N GLY A 216 11.81 -9.96 6.28
CA GLY A 216 12.86 -9.50 5.39
C GLY A 216 12.32 -8.54 4.33
N LYS A 217 13.00 -8.51 3.18
CA LYS A 217 12.55 -7.76 2.01
C LYS A 217 11.42 -8.51 1.30
N GLY A 218 10.54 -7.76 0.68
CA GLY A 218 9.41 -8.29 -0.07
C GLY A 218 9.08 -7.47 -1.31
N ARG A 219 8.03 -7.88 -1.99
CA ARG A 219 7.47 -7.22 -3.16
C ARG A 219 5.97 -7.15 -3.04
N ASP A 220 5.43 -6.05 -3.51
CA ASP A 220 4.02 -5.87 -3.72
C ASP A 220 3.69 -5.90 -5.21
N ALA A 221 2.53 -6.46 -5.52
CA ALA A 221 1.88 -6.41 -6.81
C ALA A 221 0.44 -5.91 -6.62
N HIS A 222 0.23 -4.62 -6.81
CA HIS A 222 -1.07 -3.97 -6.79
C HIS A 222 -1.62 -3.79 -8.20
N VAL A 223 -2.83 -4.31 -8.43
CA VAL A 223 -3.61 -4.03 -9.64
C VAL A 223 -5.03 -3.64 -9.22
N SER A 224 -5.46 -2.45 -9.64
CA SER A 224 -6.84 -2.02 -9.51
C SER A 224 -7.48 -1.75 -10.86
N GLU A 225 -8.74 -2.15 -10.97
CA GLU A 225 -9.62 -1.81 -12.07
C GLU A 225 -10.52 -0.65 -11.63
N LEU A 226 -10.54 0.39 -12.45
CA LEU A 226 -11.29 1.62 -12.25
C LEU A 226 -12.35 1.75 -13.32
N ASP A 227 -13.56 2.11 -12.91
CA ASP A 227 -14.56 2.67 -13.79
C ASP A 227 -14.25 4.16 -14.02
N PRO A 228 -13.87 4.56 -15.25
CA PRO A 228 -13.47 5.95 -15.52
C PRO A 228 -14.66 6.92 -15.50
N VAL A 229 -15.90 6.42 -15.50
CA VAL A 229 -17.12 7.25 -15.47
C VAL A 229 -17.56 7.49 -14.03
N THR A 230 -17.65 6.42 -13.23
CA THR A 230 -18.14 6.52 -11.85
C THR A 230 -17.03 6.76 -10.84
N GLY A 231 -15.78 6.55 -11.23
CA GLY A 231 -14.63 6.54 -10.33
C GLY A 231 -14.66 5.37 -9.36
N ARG A 232 -15.54 4.37 -9.50
CA ARG A 232 -15.51 3.19 -8.63
C ARG A 232 -14.34 2.32 -8.99
N PHE A 233 -13.75 1.67 -7.99
CA PHE A 233 -12.65 0.75 -8.24
C PHE A 233 -12.73 -0.50 -7.36
N SER A 234 -12.10 -1.55 -7.85
CA SER A 234 -11.81 -2.76 -7.08
C SER A 234 -10.38 -3.19 -7.36
N ALA A 235 -9.66 -3.59 -6.32
CA ALA A 235 -8.27 -4.03 -6.43
C ALA A 235 -8.03 -5.33 -5.68
N ARG A 236 -7.03 -6.06 -6.19
CA ARG A 236 -6.34 -7.08 -5.42
C ARG A 236 -4.87 -6.72 -5.37
N GLU A 237 -4.31 -6.88 -4.20
CA GLU A 237 -2.91 -6.60 -3.93
C GLU A 237 -2.31 -7.81 -3.23
N VAL A 238 -1.13 -8.22 -3.66
CA VAL A 238 -0.45 -9.40 -3.13
C VAL A 238 0.96 -9.01 -2.68
N LEU A 239 1.17 -9.09 -1.37
CA LEU A 239 2.46 -8.81 -0.75
C LEU A 239 3.15 -10.15 -0.49
N THR A 240 4.39 -10.25 -0.94
CA THR A 240 5.19 -11.47 -0.82
C THR A 240 6.55 -11.17 -0.21
N PHE A 241 7.02 -12.04 0.69
CA PHE A 241 8.34 -11.98 1.31
C PHE A 241 9.06 -13.29 1.07
N SER A 242 10.18 -13.28 0.35
CA SER A 242 10.94 -14.48 0.01
C SER A 242 12.09 -14.73 1.00
N PRO A 243 12.57 -15.98 1.14
CA PRO A 243 13.70 -16.30 2.01
C PRO A 243 15.01 -15.57 1.70
N ASP A 244 15.21 -15.20 0.43
CA ASP A 244 16.49 -14.73 -0.13
C ASP A 244 16.47 -13.26 -0.60
N ALA A 245 15.42 -12.50 -0.25
CA ALA A 245 15.23 -11.12 -0.71
C ALA A 245 15.88 -10.06 0.20
#